data_AF-A0AAI9TVA1-F1
#
_entry.id   AF-A0AAI9TVA1-F1
#
_cell.length_a   1.000
_cell.length_b   1.000
_cell.length_c   1.000
_cell.angle_alpha   90.00
_cell.angle_beta   90.00
_cell.angle_gamma   90.00
#
_symmetry.space_group_name_H-M   'P 1'
#
loop_
_entity.id
_entity.type
_entity.pdbx_description
1 polymer ?
#
loop_
_entity_poly.entity_id
_entity_poly.type
_entity_poly.pdbx_seq_one_letter_code
_entity_poly.pdbx_strand_id
1 'polypeptide(L)'
;MPPKRRSTGAASGASKKPKTTAPEAEASSPAPAAAPAGDDRGKNRWPAKNTRWSAVSASRNIDEDYKKACEEVAYAFEYVVRCPFGTRHGDDEEDDEDDEDEEEDDEEEEKEEPQAKGKAKAKSKVADKKKATAQGKDKDEQQHLAYVELEKKKPKQKCDGGKTCVCNKPAAEHPDAPYVITHAGFRKLMSQQIHCQVRDPDSFRMYTYNDHMAYGVLQVLQNLVLDYEEAKGNWREQWVICEALCPFVWYLNGGDFAMADDGEFVDETAKLIGNLFLTTLARLEREGVLTADSEVKDLGCVMAGMLKVASALRGFDLLQDETVHKKSKKRPFPFTAEKFDSYVAAYAKKHGITLKGVPGLKDLIEGLDNEEEELPTAEEHGEDPWGWADALASYKKGRKIGGDDLDITSWTPAKRKQHAFNKKDPLGKKEIDAIKNGMVMMLG
;
A
#
# COMPACT_ATOMS: atom_id res chain seq x y z
N MET A 1 48.66 20.30 53.21
CA MET A 1 48.08 21.37 54.06
C MET A 1 48.24 22.71 53.35
N PRO A 2 47.27 23.63 53.47
CA PRO A 2 46.97 24.68 52.50
C PRO A 2 47.76 25.99 52.74
N PRO A 3 47.61 26.98 51.86
CA PRO A 3 46.87 28.17 52.27
C PRO A 3 45.84 28.60 51.20
N LYS A 4 44.55 28.75 51.55
CA LYS A 4 43.87 29.88 52.21
C LYS A 4 43.82 31.19 51.39
N ARG A 5 42.67 31.33 50.71
CA ARG A 5 41.79 32.50 50.49
C ARG A 5 42.24 33.90 50.95
N ARG A 6 42.02 34.89 50.07
CA ARG A 6 41.20 36.15 50.19
C ARG A 6 41.57 37.07 49.01
N SER A 7 40.79 38.00 48.47
CA SER A 7 39.38 38.42 48.56
C SER A 7 39.21 39.57 47.56
N THR A 8 38.09 39.57 46.82
CA THR A 8 37.26 40.71 46.35
C THR A 8 37.88 42.09 46.10
N GLY A 9 37.63 42.61 44.89
CA GLY A 9 37.57 44.04 44.57
C GLY A 9 36.92 44.26 43.20
N ALA A 10 35.74 44.88 43.18
CA ALA A 10 34.89 45.08 42.01
C ALA A 10 35.25 46.36 41.22
N ALA A 11 34.99 46.35 39.91
CA ALA A 11 34.66 47.57 39.17
C ALA A 11 33.75 47.25 37.97
N SER A 12 32.63 47.96 37.97
CA SER A 12 31.55 48.12 36.99
C SER A 12 31.97 48.33 35.53
N GLY A 13 31.17 47.78 34.59
CA GLY A 13 31.26 48.09 33.17
C GLY A 13 30.06 47.60 32.34
N ALA A 14 28.98 48.38 32.38
CA ALA A 14 27.90 48.57 31.39
C ALA A 14 27.46 47.43 30.44
N SER A 15 26.19 47.06 30.62
CA SER A 15 25.34 46.25 29.75
C SER A 15 25.19 46.78 28.32
N LYS A 16 25.30 45.90 27.32
CA LYS A 16 24.59 46.01 26.03
C LYS A 16 23.96 44.66 25.69
N LYS A 17 22.62 44.63 25.70
CA LYS A 17 21.76 43.51 25.25
C LYS A 17 21.90 43.33 23.73
N PRO A 18 22.00 42.09 23.22
CA PRO A 18 21.63 41.81 21.83
C PRO A 18 20.11 41.65 21.72
N LYS A 19 19.61 42.24 20.63
CA LYS A 19 18.22 42.42 20.24
C LYS A 19 17.64 41.09 19.73
N THR A 20 16.61 40.61 20.40
CA THR A 20 15.75 39.49 20.01
C THR A 20 15.04 39.80 18.70
N THR A 21 15.21 38.94 17.70
CA THR A 21 14.34 38.84 16.53
C THR A 21 13.14 37.96 16.87
N ALA A 22 11.96 38.44 16.47
CA ALA A 22 10.65 37.88 16.79
C ALA A 22 10.40 36.52 16.11
N PRO A 23 9.58 35.64 16.72
CA PRO A 23 9.07 34.44 16.06
C PRO A 23 7.99 34.82 15.05
N GLU A 24 8.08 34.26 13.84
CA GLU A 24 6.99 34.22 12.87
C GLU A 24 5.79 33.45 13.44
N ALA A 25 4.61 33.93 13.10
CA ALA A 25 3.34 33.48 13.63
C ALA A 25 3.06 32.01 13.30
N GLU A 26 3.01 31.16 14.33
CA GLU A 26 2.27 29.91 14.29
C GLU A 26 0.79 30.22 14.07
N ALA A 27 0.24 29.74 12.96
CA ALA A 27 -1.20 29.67 12.78
C ALA A 27 -1.76 28.70 13.83
N SER A 28 -2.44 29.24 14.84
CA SER A 28 -3.18 28.47 15.84
C SER A 28 -4.21 27.60 15.14
N SER A 29 -4.01 26.28 15.12
CA SER A 29 -5.06 25.32 14.80
C SER A 29 -6.24 25.51 15.76
N PRO A 30 -7.50 25.49 15.28
CA PRO A 30 -8.66 25.50 16.16
C PRO A 30 -8.69 24.21 16.99
N ALA A 31 -9.06 24.33 18.26
CA ALA A 31 -9.21 23.19 19.16
C ALA A 31 -10.19 22.15 18.56
N PRO A 32 -9.86 20.85 18.59
CA PRO A 32 -10.73 19.83 18.04
C PRO A 32 -12.06 19.80 18.80
N ALA A 33 -13.16 19.73 18.04
CA ALA A 33 -14.48 19.52 18.59
C ALA A 33 -14.47 18.23 19.43
N ALA A 34 -15.07 18.30 20.62
CA ALA A 34 -15.14 17.17 21.54
C ALA A 34 -15.78 15.96 20.83
N ALA A 35 -15.12 14.80 20.94
CA ALA A 35 -15.61 13.56 20.36
C ALA A 35 -17.00 13.20 20.91
N PRO A 36 -17.91 12.67 20.07
CA PRO A 36 -19.24 12.27 20.51
C PRO A 36 -19.18 11.14 21.54
N ALA A 37 -20.10 11.16 22.49
CA ALA A 37 -20.24 10.11 23.49
C ALA A 37 -20.53 8.76 22.81
N GLY A 38 -19.60 7.80 22.95
CA GLY A 38 -19.63 6.51 22.25
C GLY A 38 -18.34 6.19 21.49
N ASP A 39 -17.47 7.18 21.34
CA ASP A 39 -16.16 7.03 20.72
C ASP A 39 -15.24 6.07 21.48
N ASP A 40 -15.05 4.88 20.93
CA ASP A 40 -14.19 3.83 21.44
C ASP A 40 -12.74 3.94 20.97
N ARG A 41 -12.39 4.97 20.17
CA ARG A 41 -11.03 5.22 19.66
C ARG A 41 -9.96 5.33 20.76
N GLY A 42 -10.35 5.43 22.04
CA GLY A 42 -9.47 5.47 23.20
C GLY A 42 -9.14 4.12 23.87
N LYS A 43 -9.86 3.03 23.61
CA LYS A 43 -9.95 1.95 24.62
C LYS A 43 -8.97 0.79 24.50
N ASN A 44 -8.23 0.58 23.41
CA ASN A 44 -7.22 -0.47 23.27
C ASN A 44 -6.26 -0.12 22.13
N ARG A 45 -5.42 0.90 22.30
CA ARG A 45 -4.57 1.41 21.21
C ARG A 45 -3.32 0.58 21.05
N TRP A 46 -2.96 0.29 19.79
CA TRP A 46 -1.66 -0.18 19.31
C TRP A 46 -0.83 -0.91 20.38
N PRO A 47 -0.89 -2.24 20.50
CA PRO A 47 -0.36 -2.97 21.64
C PRO A 47 1.04 -2.49 22.04
N ALA A 48 1.14 -1.99 23.27
CA ALA A 48 2.32 -1.32 23.80
C ALA A 48 3.53 -2.24 23.98
N LYS A 49 3.33 -3.56 23.89
CA LYS A 49 4.40 -4.55 24.06
C LYS A 49 4.39 -5.47 22.86
N ASN A 50 5.29 -5.20 21.91
CA ASN A 50 5.62 -6.18 20.90
C ASN A 50 6.95 -6.85 21.22
N THR A 51 6.90 -8.15 21.51
CA THR A 51 8.09 -8.96 21.78
C THR A 51 8.71 -9.54 20.50
N ARG A 52 8.17 -9.20 19.32
CA ARG A 52 8.67 -9.70 18.02
C ARG A 52 9.98 -9.06 17.58
N TRP A 53 10.31 -7.90 18.16
CA TRP A 53 11.49 -7.13 17.79
C TRP A 53 12.67 -7.37 18.72
N SER A 54 13.87 -7.40 18.14
CA SER A 54 15.12 -7.39 18.86
C SER A 54 15.28 -6.10 19.68
N ALA A 55 16.03 -6.19 20.79
CA ALA A 55 16.23 -5.05 21.70
C ALA A 55 17.02 -3.88 21.09
N VAL A 56 17.65 -4.06 19.94
CA VAL A 56 18.28 -3.00 19.15
C VAL A 56 18.11 -3.38 17.68
N SER A 57 17.13 -2.80 17.01
CA SER A 57 16.91 -2.95 15.57
C SER A 57 16.18 -1.73 15.01
N ALA A 58 16.41 -1.45 13.73
CA ALA A 58 15.68 -0.44 12.99
C ALA A 58 14.20 -0.82 12.91
N SER A 59 13.87 -2.10 12.73
CA SER A 59 12.47 -2.57 12.72
C SER A 59 11.71 -2.21 13.98
N ARG A 60 12.32 -2.35 15.17
CA ARG A 60 11.70 -1.88 16.42
C ARG A 60 11.44 -0.38 16.38
N ASN A 61 12.43 0.40 15.98
CA ASN A 61 12.32 1.86 15.98
C ASN A 61 11.27 2.35 14.98
N ILE A 62 11.11 1.68 13.84
CA ILE A 62 10.05 1.95 12.85
C ILE A 62 8.67 1.70 13.47
N ASP A 63 8.49 0.57 14.17
CA ASP A 63 7.24 0.24 14.86
C ASP A 63 6.90 1.24 15.98
N GLU A 64 7.90 1.63 16.78
CA GLU A 64 7.74 2.64 17.84
C GLU A 64 7.42 4.03 17.28
N ASP A 65 8.11 4.44 16.22
CA ASP A 65 7.85 5.72 15.54
C ASP A 65 6.45 5.76 14.94
N TYR A 66 6.01 4.67 14.29
CA TYR A 66 4.65 4.53 13.79
C TYR A 66 3.60 4.69 14.90
N LYS A 67 3.78 3.97 16.01
CA LYS A 67 2.88 4.03 17.17
C LYS A 67 2.81 5.43 17.76
N LYS A 68 3.97 6.08 17.91
CA LYS A 68 4.08 7.45 18.39
C LYS A 68 3.38 8.45 17.47
N ALA A 69 3.55 8.31 16.16
CA ALA A 69 2.88 9.16 15.17
C ALA A 69 1.34 8.99 15.20
N CYS A 70 0.85 7.84 15.66
CA CYS A 70 -0.58 7.54 15.77
C CYS A 70 -1.16 7.79 17.17
N GLU A 71 -0.44 8.46 18.08
CA GLU A 71 -0.94 8.81 19.42
C GLU A 71 -2.12 9.79 19.36
N GLU A 72 -2.06 10.75 18.43
CA GLU A 72 -3.13 11.71 18.14
C GLU A 72 -4.13 11.07 17.18
N VAL A 73 -5.21 10.51 17.74
CA VAL A 73 -6.17 9.69 17.01
C VAL A 73 -6.93 10.46 15.95
N ALA A 74 -7.27 11.72 16.20
CA ALA A 74 -8.04 12.48 15.21
C ALA A 74 -7.21 12.68 13.95
N TYR A 75 -5.95 13.07 14.10
CA TYR A 75 -4.98 13.14 13.02
C TYR A 75 -4.71 11.77 12.37
N ALA A 76 -4.50 10.71 13.16
CA ALA A 76 -4.15 9.39 12.63
C ALA A 76 -5.21 8.85 11.65
N PHE A 77 -6.49 9.04 11.96
CA PHE A 77 -7.61 8.58 11.14
C PHE A 77 -8.20 9.66 10.23
N GLU A 78 -7.55 10.83 10.13
CA GLU A 78 -7.94 11.83 9.14
C GLU A 78 -7.55 11.36 7.74
N TYR A 79 -8.52 11.43 6.82
CA TYR A 79 -8.32 11.10 5.42
C TYR A 79 -7.69 12.27 4.67
N VAL A 80 -6.60 11.98 3.98
CA VAL A 80 -5.89 12.93 3.14
C VAL A 80 -5.79 12.45 1.71
N VAL A 81 -5.67 13.41 0.80
CA VAL A 81 -5.41 13.14 -0.60
C VAL A 81 -3.96 12.75 -0.80
N ARG A 82 -3.76 11.89 -1.80
CA ARG A 82 -2.47 11.50 -2.33
C ARG A 82 -2.50 11.60 -3.84
N CYS A 83 -1.35 11.90 -4.45
CA CYS A 83 -1.20 11.70 -5.88
C CYS A 83 -1.48 10.22 -6.20
N PRO A 84 -2.13 9.92 -7.33
CA PRO A 84 -2.28 8.55 -7.80
C PRO A 84 -0.93 7.84 -7.80
N PHE A 85 -0.92 6.60 -7.32
CA PHE A 85 0.21 5.71 -7.56
C PHE A 85 0.33 5.49 -9.08
N GLY A 86 1.57 5.51 -9.57
CA GLY A 86 1.86 5.23 -10.98
C GLY A 86 1.77 3.74 -11.29
N THR A 87 2.19 3.35 -12.49
CA THR A 87 2.68 2.00 -12.74
C THR A 87 4.02 1.82 -12.03
N ARG A 88 4.34 0.59 -11.61
CA ARG A 88 5.66 0.28 -11.01
C ARG A 88 6.72 0.59 -12.07
N HIS A 89 7.83 1.24 -11.69
CA HIS A 89 8.96 1.43 -12.60
C HIS A 89 9.48 0.05 -13.02
N GLY A 90 9.23 -0.34 -14.28
CA GLY A 90 9.56 -1.66 -14.83
C GLY A 90 8.49 -2.28 -15.74
N ASP A 91 7.25 -1.77 -15.73
CA ASP A 91 6.17 -2.19 -16.65
C ASP A 91 6.10 -1.32 -17.93
N ASP A 92 7.04 -0.39 -18.11
CA ASP A 92 7.24 0.24 -19.41
C ASP A 92 7.99 -0.82 -20.25
N GLU A 93 7.24 -1.75 -20.86
CA GLU A 93 7.73 -2.48 -22.02
C GLU A 93 8.30 -1.42 -22.97
N GLU A 94 9.59 -1.54 -23.23
CA GLU A 94 10.34 -0.76 -24.19
C GLU A 94 9.64 -0.93 -25.55
N ASP A 95 8.74 0.01 -25.89
CA ASP A 95 8.44 0.39 -27.28
C ASP A 95 9.71 1.09 -27.82
N ASP A 96 10.81 0.33 -27.87
CA ASP A 96 11.91 0.60 -28.77
C ASP A 96 11.41 0.20 -30.15
N GLU A 97 10.75 1.15 -30.82
CA GLU A 97 10.60 1.14 -32.28
C GLU A 97 12.02 1.16 -32.85
N ASP A 98 12.60 -0.03 -33.03
CA ASP A 98 13.77 -0.28 -33.86
C ASP A 98 13.43 0.14 -35.30
N ASP A 99 13.71 1.40 -35.62
CA ASP A 99 13.94 1.89 -36.98
C ASP A 99 15.22 1.21 -37.50
N GLU A 100 15.12 -0.07 -37.87
CA GLU A 100 16.10 -0.72 -38.74
C GLU A 100 15.88 -0.22 -40.17
N ASP A 101 16.55 0.89 -40.50
CA ASP A 101 16.85 1.32 -41.86
C ASP A 101 17.71 0.24 -42.56
N GLU A 102 17.08 -0.79 -43.12
CA GLU A 102 17.73 -1.66 -44.11
C GLU A 102 17.71 -0.96 -45.48
N GLU A 103 18.87 -0.41 -45.84
CA GLU A 103 19.18 0.02 -47.21
C GLU A 103 19.23 -1.20 -48.14
N GLU A 104 18.14 -1.44 -48.88
CA GLU A 104 18.19 -2.30 -50.07
C GLU A 104 18.60 -1.48 -51.31
N ASP A 105 19.84 -1.74 -51.70
CA ASP A 105 20.52 -1.40 -52.94
C ASP A 105 19.97 -2.31 -54.06
N ASP A 106 19.30 -1.77 -55.07
CA ASP A 106 18.98 -2.51 -56.31
C ASP A 106 18.99 -1.58 -57.53
N GLU A 107 19.95 -1.87 -58.42
CA GLU A 107 20.20 -1.23 -59.71
C GLU A 107 19.16 -1.66 -60.77
N GLU A 108 18.71 -0.69 -61.59
CA GLU A 108 18.49 -0.66 -63.06
C GLU A 108 18.00 -1.97 -63.77
N GLU A 109 16.99 -2.02 -64.66
CA GLU A 109 16.68 -1.14 -65.81
C GLU A 109 15.37 -1.61 -66.53
N GLU A 110 14.68 -0.66 -67.18
CA GLU A 110 13.89 -0.74 -68.45
C GLU A 110 12.61 -1.62 -68.65
N LYS A 111 11.45 -0.95 -68.79
CA LYS A 111 10.72 -0.60 -70.06
C LYS A 111 9.18 -0.82 -70.12
N GLU A 112 8.53 0.28 -70.54
CA GLU A 112 7.33 0.47 -71.39
C GLU A 112 5.88 0.15 -70.90
N GLU A 113 5.18 1.23 -70.46
CA GLU A 113 3.95 1.88 -71.01
C GLU A 113 2.80 1.08 -71.71
N PRO A 114 1.56 1.65 -71.88
CA PRO A 114 0.84 2.64 -71.06
C PRO A 114 -0.71 2.39 -70.98
N GLN A 115 -1.39 3.39 -70.39
CA GLN A 115 -2.80 3.82 -70.57
C GLN A 115 -3.82 3.38 -69.50
N ALA A 116 -4.81 4.18 -69.10
CA ALA A 116 -5.07 5.62 -69.09
C ALA A 116 -6.44 5.80 -68.39
N LYS A 117 -6.68 7.03 -67.90
CA LYS A 117 -7.98 7.62 -67.50
C LYS A 117 -8.44 7.25 -66.07
N GLY A 118 -8.75 8.18 -65.18
CA GLY A 118 -8.79 9.64 -65.27
C GLY A 118 -9.72 10.21 -64.18
N LYS A 119 -9.35 11.41 -63.70
CA LYS A 119 -10.18 12.48 -63.11
C LYS A 119 -10.86 12.18 -61.75
N ALA A 120 -10.44 12.77 -60.64
CA ALA A 120 -10.39 14.19 -60.23
C ALA A 120 -11.60 14.66 -59.39
N LYS A 121 -11.23 15.18 -58.20
CA LYS A 121 -11.80 16.31 -57.45
C LYS A 121 -13.12 16.15 -56.69
N ALA A 122 -12.97 15.86 -55.39
CA ALA A 122 -13.04 16.80 -54.26
C ALA A 122 -14.25 17.76 -54.06
N LYS A 123 -14.67 17.78 -52.78
CA LYS A 123 -15.32 18.84 -51.96
C LYS A 123 -16.84 18.85 -51.86
N SER A 124 -17.35 18.62 -50.65
CA SER A 124 -17.88 19.63 -49.70
C SER A 124 -18.88 18.98 -48.74
N LYS A 125 -18.60 18.98 -47.43
CA LYS A 125 -19.28 19.79 -46.37
C LYS A 125 -20.81 19.86 -46.50
N VAL A 126 -21.53 19.38 -45.48
CA VAL A 126 -22.42 20.17 -44.60
C VAL A 126 -22.97 19.25 -43.48
N ALA A 127 -23.07 19.84 -42.28
CA ALA A 127 -23.57 19.30 -41.03
C ALA A 127 -25.07 18.94 -41.07
N ASP A 128 -25.56 18.09 -40.14
CA ASP A 128 -26.49 18.54 -39.09
C ASP A 128 -26.91 17.44 -38.09
N LYS A 129 -27.17 17.90 -36.86
CA LYS A 129 -28.15 17.43 -35.86
C LYS A 129 -28.12 16.01 -35.29
N LYS A 130 -27.69 15.99 -34.02
CA LYS A 130 -28.50 15.62 -32.82
C LYS A 130 -29.91 15.12 -33.13
N LYS A 131 -30.19 13.87 -32.79
CA LYS A 131 -31.51 13.42 -32.37
C LYS A 131 -31.38 12.41 -31.23
N ALA A 132 -31.89 12.83 -30.07
CA ALA A 132 -32.19 11.96 -28.95
C ALA A 132 -33.34 11.02 -29.32
N THR A 133 -33.25 9.77 -28.89
CA THR A 133 -34.39 8.86 -28.83
C THR A 133 -34.31 8.10 -27.52
N ALA A 134 -35.28 8.38 -26.65
CA ALA A 134 -35.60 7.59 -25.48
C ALA A 134 -36.79 6.69 -25.82
N GLN A 135 -36.68 5.40 -25.49
CA GLN A 135 -37.72 4.39 -25.26
C GLN A 135 -36.99 3.03 -25.25
N GLY A 136 -37.20 2.08 -24.36
CA GLY A 136 -38.18 1.96 -23.28
C GLY A 136 -37.72 0.88 -22.30
N LYS A 137 -38.45 0.79 -21.19
CA LYS A 137 -38.26 -0.13 -20.07
C LYS A 137 -38.16 -1.60 -20.51
N ASP A 138 -37.04 -2.22 -20.19
CA ASP A 138 -36.99 -3.63 -19.79
C ASP A 138 -36.36 -3.72 -18.40
N LYS A 139 -37.04 -4.46 -17.52
CA LYS A 139 -36.66 -4.71 -16.14
C LYS A 139 -35.67 -5.88 -16.16
N ASP A 140 -34.39 -5.53 -16.23
CA ASP A 140 -33.27 -6.31 -15.68
C ASP A 140 -32.18 -5.28 -15.37
N GLU A 141 -32.38 -4.49 -14.31
CA GLU A 141 -31.28 -3.72 -13.72
C GLU A 141 -30.34 -4.69 -13.00
N GLN A 142 -29.59 -5.47 -13.76
CA GLN A 142 -28.28 -5.90 -13.28
C GLN A 142 -27.48 -4.62 -13.05
N GLN A 143 -27.45 -4.15 -11.80
CA GLN A 143 -26.60 -3.03 -11.41
C GLN A 143 -25.15 -3.41 -11.75
N HIS A 144 -24.64 -2.83 -12.82
CA HIS A 144 -23.26 -2.98 -13.24
C HIS A 144 -22.34 -2.47 -12.13
N LEU A 145 -21.21 -3.13 -11.90
CA LEU A 145 -20.20 -2.68 -10.93
C LEU A 145 -19.76 -1.26 -11.29
N ALA A 146 -19.87 -0.34 -10.33
CA ALA A 146 -19.54 1.07 -10.54
C ALA A 146 -18.03 1.29 -10.37
N TYR A 147 -17.40 1.98 -11.33
CA TYR A 147 -15.98 2.33 -11.24
C TYR A 147 -15.65 3.69 -11.88
N VAL A 148 -14.51 4.25 -11.48
CA VAL A 148 -13.91 5.47 -12.05
C VAL A 148 -12.52 5.13 -12.59
N GLU A 149 -12.39 5.12 -13.92
CA GLU A 149 -11.10 4.93 -14.58
C GLU A 149 -10.22 6.18 -14.41
N LEU A 150 -8.95 5.98 -14.11
CA LEU A 150 -7.98 7.06 -14.15
C LEU A 150 -7.71 7.45 -15.60
N GLU A 151 -7.94 8.70 -15.97
CA GLU A 151 -7.68 9.17 -17.33
C GLU A 151 -6.21 8.91 -17.72
N LYS A 152 -6.00 8.18 -18.82
CA LYS A 152 -4.67 7.82 -19.37
C LYS A 152 -3.91 9.02 -20.00
N LYS A 153 -4.17 10.31 -19.64
CA LYS A 153 -3.54 11.46 -20.33
C LYS A 153 -3.01 12.62 -19.45
N LYS A 154 -1.82 13.06 -19.88
CA LYS A 154 -0.88 14.15 -19.49
C LYS A 154 0.10 13.85 -18.35
N PRO A 155 1.39 14.24 -18.50
CA PRO A 155 2.41 14.07 -17.47
C PRO A 155 1.98 14.86 -16.25
N LYS A 156 1.49 14.13 -15.23
CA LYS A 156 1.17 14.72 -13.94
C LYS A 156 2.46 15.36 -13.41
N GLN A 157 2.36 16.55 -12.83
CA GLN A 157 3.46 17.10 -12.04
C GLN A 157 3.96 15.98 -11.12
N LYS A 158 5.27 15.71 -11.14
CA LYS A 158 5.88 14.72 -10.25
C LYS A 158 5.43 15.04 -8.82
N CYS A 159 5.02 14.01 -8.08
CA CYS A 159 4.62 14.18 -6.70
C CYS A 159 5.77 14.83 -5.91
N ASP A 160 5.49 15.98 -5.28
CA ASP A 160 6.49 16.75 -4.53
C ASP A 160 6.20 16.76 -3.03
N GLY A 161 5.36 15.82 -2.58
CA GLY A 161 4.95 15.70 -1.18
C GLY A 161 3.95 16.76 -0.73
N GLY A 162 3.30 17.47 -1.66
CA GLY A 162 2.31 18.50 -1.34
C GLY A 162 2.86 19.91 -1.33
N LYS A 163 4.07 20.14 -1.89
CA LYS A 163 4.60 21.50 -2.07
C LYS A 163 3.78 22.26 -3.11
N THR A 164 3.44 21.61 -4.22
CA THR A 164 2.53 22.14 -5.24
C THR A 164 1.40 21.18 -5.59
N CYS A 165 1.54 19.87 -5.32
CA CYS A 165 0.45 18.92 -5.55
C CYS A 165 -0.59 18.92 -4.41
N VAL A 166 -1.66 18.13 -4.58
CA VAL A 166 -2.76 18.01 -3.60
C VAL A 166 -2.46 17.07 -2.44
N CYS A 167 -1.29 16.42 -2.41
CA CYS A 167 -0.91 15.52 -1.31
C CYS A 167 -1.02 16.21 0.05
N ASN A 168 -1.46 15.46 1.05
CA ASN A 168 -1.60 15.86 2.46
C ASN A 168 -2.71 16.89 2.73
N LYS A 169 -3.50 17.27 1.72
CA LYS A 169 -4.69 18.08 1.93
C LYS A 169 -5.86 17.21 2.41
N PRO A 170 -6.78 17.75 3.23
CA PRO A 170 -7.95 17.01 3.70
C PRO A 170 -8.78 16.47 2.54
N ALA A 171 -9.15 15.20 2.59
CA ALA A 171 -9.95 14.56 1.54
C ALA A 171 -11.33 15.23 1.34
N ALA A 172 -11.90 15.80 2.41
CA ALA A 172 -13.18 16.51 2.37
C ALA A 172 -13.16 17.76 1.46
N GLU A 173 -12.00 18.38 1.27
CA GLU A 173 -11.83 19.55 0.38
C GLU A 173 -11.62 19.15 -1.09
N HIS A 174 -11.49 17.85 -1.35
CA HIS A 174 -11.11 17.27 -2.64
C HIS A 174 -11.92 16.00 -2.94
N PRO A 175 -13.26 16.09 -3.09
CA PRO A 175 -14.13 14.93 -3.28
C PRO A 175 -13.83 14.13 -4.56
N ASP A 176 -13.32 14.82 -5.58
CA ASP A 176 -12.92 14.22 -6.87
C ASP A 176 -11.51 13.63 -6.84
N ALA A 177 -10.83 13.66 -5.68
CA ALA A 177 -9.52 13.07 -5.56
C ALA A 177 -9.57 11.57 -5.88
N PRO A 178 -8.73 11.11 -6.82
CA PRO A 178 -8.72 9.70 -7.22
C PRO A 178 -8.22 8.77 -6.12
N TYR A 179 -7.30 9.24 -5.28
CA TYR A 179 -6.70 8.43 -4.23
C TYR A 179 -6.69 9.16 -2.90
N VAL A 180 -7.23 8.50 -1.89
CA VAL A 180 -7.39 8.96 -0.51
C VAL A 180 -6.92 7.84 0.43
N ILE A 181 -6.36 8.22 1.57
CA ILE A 181 -5.82 7.29 2.58
C ILE A 181 -5.79 8.01 3.93
N THR A 182 -5.83 7.29 5.05
CA THR A 182 -5.58 7.92 6.35
C THR A 182 -4.10 8.28 6.55
N HIS A 183 -3.80 9.20 7.46
CA HIS A 183 -2.43 9.44 7.90
C HIS A 183 -1.76 8.17 8.44
N ALA A 184 -2.49 7.37 9.22
CA ALA A 184 -2.02 6.10 9.76
C ALA A 184 -1.71 5.10 8.63
N GLY A 185 -2.63 4.89 7.68
CA GLY A 185 -2.42 4.02 6.53
C GLY A 185 -1.19 4.40 5.71
N PHE A 186 -1.03 5.69 5.42
CA PHE A 186 0.14 6.16 4.68
C PHE A 186 1.45 6.00 5.47
N ARG A 187 1.45 6.30 6.78
CA ARG A 187 2.63 6.09 7.63
C ARG A 187 2.98 4.61 7.70
N LYS A 188 1.98 3.73 7.82
CA LYS A 188 2.15 2.28 7.85
C LYS A 188 2.74 1.76 6.55
N LEU A 189 2.23 2.23 5.40
CA LEU A 189 2.77 1.94 4.06
C LEU A 189 4.26 2.30 3.95
N MET A 190 4.61 3.55 4.26
CA MET A 190 6.00 4.01 4.19
C MET A 190 6.90 3.27 5.17
N SER A 191 6.37 2.86 6.33
CA SER A 191 7.10 2.02 7.30
C SER A 191 7.47 0.67 6.69
N GLN A 192 6.61 0.05 5.88
CA GLN A 192 6.91 -1.23 5.23
C GLN A 192 8.04 -1.09 4.22
N GLN A 193 8.06 0.00 3.46
CA GLN A 193 9.16 0.30 2.54
C GLN A 193 10.50 0.37 3.27
N ILE A 194 10.55 1.05 4.42
CA ILE A 194 11.76 1.14 5.24
C ILE A 194 12.13 -0.24 5.82
N HIS A 195 11.14 -1.04 6.23
CA HIS A 195 11.40 -2.42 6.68
C HIS A 195 12.03 -3.30 5.60
N CYS A 196 11.68 -3.10 4.32
CA CYS A 196 12.32 -3.78 3.19
C CYS A 196 13.79 -3.32 3.02
N GLN A 197 14.07 -2.01 3.07
CA GLN A 197 15.43 -1.47 2.95
C GLN A 197 16.40 -2.05 3.98
N VAL A 198 15.96 -2.18 5.24
CA VAL A 198 16.83 -2.73 6.30
C VAL A 198 17.01 -4.25 6.23
N ARG A 199 16.28 -4.92 5.33
CA ARG A 199 16.39 -6.35 5.02
C ARG A 199 17.09 -6.62 3.69
N ASP A 200 17.37 -5.60 2.89
CA ASP A 200 18.07 -5.72 1.63
C ASP A 200 19.60 -5.76 1.86
N PRO A 201 20.30 -6.87 1.56
CA PRO A 201 21.75 -6.95 1.69
C PRO A 201 22.49 -5.93 0.82
N ASP A 202 21.95 -5.55 -0.35
CA ASP A 202 22.59 -4.63 -1.28
C ASP A 202 22.66 -3.21 -0.69
N SER A 203 21.60 -2.82 0.03
CA SER A 203 21.57 -1.58 0.82
C SER A 203 22.70 -1.49 1.87
N PHE A 204 23.35 -2.61 2.22
CA PHE A 204 24.51 -2.66 3.12
C PHE A 204 25.81 -3.11 2.45
N ARG A 205 25.86 -3.23 1.12
CA ARG A 205 27.00 -3.77 0.36
C ARG A 205 27.42 -5.15 0.89
N MET A 206 26.43 -6.01 1.09
CA MET A 206 26.58 -7.37 1.59
C MET A 206 26.00 -8.37 0.59
N TYR A 207 26.49 -9.61 0.65
CA TYR A 207 25.80 -10.75 0.06
C TYR A 207 25.58 -11.82 1.13
N THR A 208 24.37 -12.36 1.15
CA THR A 208 23.92 -13.38 2.11
C THR A 208 23.60 -14.66 1.37
N TYR A 209 22.51 -14.67 0.62
CA TYR A 209 22.04 -15.71 -0.30
C TYR A 209 21.05 -15.07 -1.29
N ASN A 210 20.74 -15.73 -2.40
CA ASN A 210 20.01 -15.12 -3.53
C ASN A 210 18.66 -14.53 -3.13
N ASP A 211 17.86 -15.27 -2.36
CA ASP A 211 16.46 -14.89 -2.10
C ASP A 211 16.29 -14.08 -0.82
N HIS A 212 17.39 -13.58 -0.24
CA HIS A 212 17.34 -12.89 1.05
C HIS A 212 16.33 -11.76 1.08
N MET A 213 16.30 -10.95 0.02
CA MET A 213 15.36 -9.83 -0.09
C MET A 213 13.92 -10.33 -0.17
N ALA A 214 13.63 -11.37 -0.96
CA ALA A 214 12.28 -11.93 -1.08
C ALA A 214 11.78 -12.48 0.27
N TYR A 215 12.61 -13.25 0.99
CA TYR A 215 12.30 -13.68 2.36
C TYR A 215 12.20 -12.51 3.34
N GLY A 216 12.98 -11.46 3.12
CA GLY A 216 12.90 -10.21 3.87
C GLY A 216 11.52 -9.56 3.74
N VAL A 217 11.05 -9.36 2.51
CA VAL A 217 9.72 -8.83 2.18
C VAL A 217 8.62 -9.74 2.73
N LEU A 218 8.78 -11.06 2.61
CA LEU A 218 7.87 -12.04 3.21
C LEU A 218 7.74 -11.85 4.73
N GLN A 219 8.85 -11.63 5.44
CA GLN A 219 8.82 -11.33 6.88
C GLN A 219 8.11 -9.99 7.18
N VAL A 220 8.22 -8.99 6.30
CA VAL A 220 7.48 -7.71 6.43
C VAL A 220 5.97 -7.94 6.29
N LEU A 221 5.53 -8.69 5.28
CA LEU A 221 4.11 -9.07 5.11
C LEU A 221 3.58 -9.87 6.31
N GLN A 222 4.38 -10.80 6.84
CA GLN A 222 4.03 -11.55 8.05
C GLN A 222 3.87 -10.63 9.27
N ASN A 223 4.69 -9.58 9.39
CA ASN A 223 4.53 -8.60 10.47
C ASN A 223 3.22 -7.80 10.32
N LEU A 224 2.80 -7.45 9.10
CA LEU A 224 1.47 -6.85 8.87
C LEU A 224 0.33 -7.79 9.25
N VAL A 225 0.44 -9.07 8.93
CA VAL A 225 -0.50 -10.12 9.35
C VAL A 225 -0.59 -10.20 10.88
N LEU A 226 0.55 -10.13 11.57
CA LEU A 226 0.58 -10.15 13.03
C LEU A 226 -0.01 -8.86 13.62
N ASP A 227 0.27 -7.70 13.02
CA ASP A 227 -0.39 -6.43 13.39
C ASP A 227 -1.91 -6.51 13.27
N TYR A 228 -2.40 -7.20 12.24
CA TYR A 228 -3.83 -7.37 12.01
C TYR A 228 -4.50 -8.20 13.09
N GLU A 229 -3.84 -9.28 13.52
CA GLU A 229 -4.29 -10.13 14.63
C GLU A 229 -4.21 -9.39 15.97
N GLU A 230 -3.15 -8.60 16.18
CA GLU A 230 -2.99 -7.71 17.33
C GLU A 230 -4.13 -6.66 17.39
N ALA A 231 -4.57 -6.17 16.24
CA ALA A 231 -5.66 -5.21 16.07
C ALA A 231 -7.07 -5.83 16.08
N LYS A 232 -7.26 -7.13 16.38
CA LYS A 232 -8.59 -7.78 16.31
C LYS A 232 -9.69 -7.12 17.14
N GLY A 233 -9.33 -6.38 18.18
CA GLY A 233 -10.30 -5.60 18.97
C GLY A 233 -10.73 -4.27 18.34
N ASN A 234 -10.09 -3.84 17.26
CA ASN A 234 -10.24 -2.51 16.66
C ASN A 234 -10.25 -2.61 15.13
N TRP A 235 -11.44 -2.57 14.53
CA TRP A 235 -11.59 -2.68 13.08
C TRP A 235 -10.90 -1.54 12.31
N ARG A 236 -10.79 -0.34 12.91
CA ARG A 236 -10.14 0.82 12.27
C ARG A 236 -8.64 0.58 12.12
N GLU A 237 -8.00 0.02 13.15
CA GLU A 237 -6.59 -0.39 13.07
C GLU A 237 -6.38 -1.53 12.07
N GLN A 238 -7.33 -2.47 11.98
CA GLN A 238 -7.31 -3.50 10.94
C GLN A 238 -7.45 -2.92 9.53
N TRP A 239 -8.34 -1.94 9.33
CA TRP A 239 -8.50 -1.28 8.04
C TRP A 239 -7.23 -0.53 7.61
N VAL A 240 -6.59 0.20 8.53
CA VAL A 240 -5.28 0.85 8.29
C VAL A 240 -4.23 -0.13 7.76
N ILE A 241 -4.29 -1.40 8.17
CA ILE A 241 -3.39 -2.43 7.64
C ILE A 241 -3.76 -2.77 6.18
N CYS A 242 -5.04 -2.86 5.84
CA CYS A 242 -5.49 -3.04 4.45
C CYS A 242 -5.11 -1.83 3.56
N GLU A 243 -5.27 -0.59 4.07
CA GLU A 243 -4.86 0.64 3.38
C GLU A 243 -3.38 0.63 3.01
N ALA A 244 -2.53 0.09 3.89
CA ALA A 244 -1.10 -0.02 3.67
C ALA A 244 -0.72 -1.23 2.80
N LEU A 245 -1.33 -2.39 3.08
CA LEU A 245 -0.98 -3.67 2.45
C LEU A 245 -1.17 -3.62 0.94
N CYS A 246 -2.29 -3.05 0.49
CA CYS A 246 -2.64 -2.99 -0.92
C CYS A 246 -1.52 -2.32 -1.77
N PRO A 247 -1.25 -1.01 -1.63
CA PRO A 247 -0.21 -0.34 -2.42
C PRO A 247 1.20 -0.83 -2.09
N PHE A 248 1.42 -1.40 -0.89
CA PHE A 248 2.70 -2.06 -0.61
C PHE A 248 2.94 -3.22 -1.58
N VAL A 249 1.94 -4.08 -1.78
CA VAL A 249 2.08 -5.28 -2.62
C VAL A 249 2.13 -4.95 -4.11
N TRP A 250 1.19 -4.17 -4.64
CA TRP A 250 1.10 -3.98 -6.10
C TRP A 250 1.99 -2.85 -6.66
N TYR A 251 2.34 -1.85 -5.84
CA TYR A 251 3.06 -0.66 -6.31
C TYR A 251 4.50 -0.54 -5.78
N LEU A 252 4.73 -0.94 -4.53
CA LEU A 252 6.04 -0.91 -3.90
C LEU A 252 6.70 -2.32 -3.89
N ASN A 253 7.64 -2.54 -2.97
CA ASN A 253 8.40 -3.78 -2.85
C ASN A 253 7.63 -4.95 -2.24
N GLY A 254 6.36 -4.78 -1.86
CA GLY A 254 5.60 -5.82 -1.18
C GLY A 254 5.36 -7.06 -2.03
N GLY A 255 5.30 -6.92 -3.37
CA GLY A 255 5.17 -8.04 -4.30
C GLY A 255 6.45 -8.88 -4.46
N ASP A 256 7.61 -8.36 -4.05
CA ASP A 256 8.90 -9.03 -4.27
C ASP A 256 9.07 -10.31 -3.43
N PHE A 257 8.19 -10.56 -2.45
CA PHE A 257 8.14 -11.85 -1.75
C PHE A 257 7.88 -13.03 -2.69
N ALA A 258 7.21 -12.79 -3.83
CA ALA A 258 6.93 -13.80 -4.83
C ALA A 258 8.18 -14.37 -5.51
N MET A 259 9.34 -13.70 -5.32
CA MET A 259 10.63 -14.13 -5.85
C MET A 259 11.36 -15.13 -4.92
N ALA A 260 10.75 -15.55 -3.80
CA ALA A 260 11.35 -16.55 -2.92
C ALA A 260 11.21 -17.97 -3.52
N ASP A 261 12.24 -18.81 -3.36
CA ASP A 261 12.24 -20.19 -3.85
C ASP A 261 11.26 -21.16 -3.16
N ASP A 262 10.69 -20.79 -1.99
CA ASP A 262 9.63 -21.55 -1.32
C ASP A 262 8.23 -21.16 -1.86
N GLY A 263 7.93 -21.64 -3.07
CA GLY A 263 6.67 -21.33 -3.77
C GLY A 263 5.41 -21.71 -3.00
N GLU A 264 5.42 -22.82 -2.23
CA GLU A 264 4.28 -23.21 -1.38
C GLU A 264 4.04 -22.15 -0.29
N PHE A 265 5.09 -21.67 0.37
CA PHE A 265 4.94 -20.68 1.43
C PHE A 265 4.57 -19.29 0.90
N VAL A 266 5.08 -18.93 -0.28
CA VAL A 266 4.69 -17.72 -1.01
C VAL A 266 3.19 -17.78 -1.33
N ASP A 267 2.71 -18.88 -1.89
CA ASP A 267 1.28 -19.06 -2.22
C ASP A 267 0.38 -19.09 -0.97
N GLU A 268 0.79 -19.78 0.10
CA GLU A 268 0.12 -19.72 1.41
C GLU A 268 -0.03 -18.27 1.91
N THR A 269 1.00 -17.43 1.69
CA THR A 269 1.00 -16.02 2.08
C THR A 269 0.05 -15.19 1.23
N ALA A 270 0.05 -15.40 -0.09
CA ALA A 270 -0.89 -14.75 -1.00
C ALA A 270 -2.36 -15.07 -0.63
N LYS A 271 -2.66 -16.34 -0.37
CA LYS A 271 -3.99 -16.80 0.08
C LYS A 271 -4.38 -16.19 1.42
N LEU A 272 -3.43 -16.07 2.35
CA LEU A 272 -3.66 -15.44 3.66
C LEU A 272 -3.96 -13.94 3.52
N ILE A 273 -3.30 -13.22 2.60
CA ILE A 273 -3.59 -11.81 2.28
C ILE A 273 -5.04 -11.67 1.77
N GLY A 274 -5.47 -12.52 0.83
CA GLY A 274 -6.84 -12.52 0.34
C GLY A 274 -7.86 -12.81 1.44
N ASN A 275 -7.59 -13.81 2.28
CA ASN A 275 -8.45 -14.18 3.41
C ASN A 275 -8.56 -13.04 4.46
N LEU A 276 -7.44 -12.38 4.78
CA LEU A 276 -7.40 -11.20 5.66
C LEU A 276 -8.33 -10.10 5.14
N PHE A 277 -8.24 -9.79 3.85
CA PHE A 277 -9.04 -8.71 3.27
C PHE A 277 -10.53 -9.04 3.27
N LEU A 278 -10.93 -10.24 2.83
CA LEU A 278 -12.33 -10.67 2.87
C LEU A 278 -12.91 -10.73 4.28
N THR A 279 -12.11 -11.17 5.27
CA THR A 279 -12.47 -11.13 6.69
C THR A 279 -12.73 -9.70 7.15
N THR A 280 -11.93 -8.75 6.68
CA THR A 280 -12.11 -7.33 7.00
C THR A 280 -13.37 -6.77 6.38
N LEU A 281 -13.69 -7.09 5.11
CA LEU A 281 -14.95 -6.68 4.48
C LEU A 281 -16.17 -7.23 5.24
N ALA A 282 -16.18 -8.52 5.57
CA ALA A 282 -17.25 -9.12 6.38
C ALA A 282 -17.38 -8.46 7.76
N ARG A 283 -16.26 -8.03 8.35
CA ARG A 283 -16.28 -7.27 9.59
C ARG A 283 -16.88 -5.88 9.39
N LEU A 284 -16.44 -5.11 8.39
CA LEU A 284 -16.98 -3.77 8.13
C LEU A 284 -18.48 -3.80 7.83
N GLU A 285 -18.96 -4.84 7.16
CA GLU A 285 -20.40 -5.07 6.93
C GLU A 285 -21.15 -5.24 8.27
N ARG A 286 -20.65 -6.10 9.16
CA ARG A 286 -21.22 -6.32 10.50
C ARG A 286 -21.22 -5.06 11.37
N GLU A 287 -20.17 -4.25 11.26
CA GLU A 287 -20.06 -2.97 11.97
C GLU A 287 -20.94 -1.88 11.34
N GLY A 288 -21.60 -2.15 10.19
CA GLY A 288 -22.49 -1.22 9.50
C GLY A 288 -21.76 -0.08 8.78
N VAL A 289 -20.45 -0.26 8.52
CA VAL A 289 -19.59 0.76 7.88
C VAL A 289 -19.10 0.34 6.49
N LEU A 290 -19.57 -0.78 5.94
CA LEU A 290 -19.36 -1.13 4.54
C LEU A 290 -20.50 -0.59 3.68
N THR A 291 -20.58 0.72 3.49
CA THR A 291 -21.63 1.38 2.70
C THR A 291 -21.06 2.49 1.83
N ALA A 292 -21.79 2.90 0.78
CA ALA A 292 -21.38 3.98 -0.11
C ALA A 292 -21.20 5.34 0.60
N ASP A 293 -21.93 5.58 1.69
CA ASP A 293 -21.91 6.80 2.51
C ASP A 293 -21.08 6.65 3.80
N SER A 294 -20.30 5.57 3.92
CA SER A 294 -19.53 5.19 5.11
C SER A 294 -18.58 6.28 5.64
N GLU A 295 -18.23 6.19 6.93
CA GLU A 295 -17.11 6.94 7.51
C GLU A 295 -15.75 6.51 6.93
N VAL A 296 -15.64 5.30 6.37
CA VAL A 296 -14.45 4.78 5.71
C VAL A 296 -14.39 5.33 4.29
N LYS A 297 -13.64 6.42 4.08
CA LYS A 297 -13.71 7.22 2.85
C LYS A 297 -12.97 6.63 1.66
N ASP A 298 -12.17 5.60 1.87
CA ASP A 298 -11.31 4.99 0.88
C ASP A 298 -11.68 3.54 0.53
N LEU A 299 -12.87 3.07 0.91
CA LEU A 299 -13.39 1.73 0.56
C LEU A 299 -13.17 1.40 -0.93
N GLY A 300 -13.66 2.27 -1.81
CA GLY A 300 -13.53 2.09 -3.26
C GLY A 300 -12.08 2.08 -3.75
N CYS A 301 -11.17 2.80 -3.08
CA CYS A 301 -9.73 2.82 -3.41
C CYS A 301 -9.04 1.52 -3.00
N VAL A 302 -9.24 1.10 -1.74
CA VAL A 302 -8.61 -0.10 -1.19
C VAL A 302 -9.16 -1.35 -1.86
N MET A 303 -10.47 -1.43 -2.09
CA MET A 303 -11.08 -2.54 -2.82
C MET A 303 -10.51 -2.64 -4.22
N ALA A 304 -10.53 -1.55 -5.01
CA ALA A 304 -9.93 -1.50 -6.35
C ALA A 304 -8.46 -1.94 -6.35
N GLY A 305 -7.71 -1.47 -5.36
CA GLY A 305 -6.31 -1.83 -5.20
C GLY A 305 -6.10 -3.31 -4.88
N MET A 306 -7.03 -3.96 -4.18
CA MET A 306 -6.98 -5.41 -3.97
C MET A 306 -7.29 -6.22 -5.24
N LEU A 307 -8.08 -5.70 -6.20
CA LEU A 307 -8.15 -6.31 -7.55
C LEU A 307 -6.77 -6.23 -8.24
N LYS A 308 -6.07 -5.10 -8.10
CA LYS A 308 -4.73 -4.94 -8.66
C LYS A 308 -3.71 -5.86 -7.98
N VAL A 309 -3.81 -6.06 -6.66
CA VAL A 309 -3.02 -7.06 -5.92
C VAL A 309 -3.28 -8.46 -6.47
N ALA A 310 -4.55 -8.84 -6.68
CA ALA A 310 -4.90 -10.15 -7.24
C ALA A 310 -4.26 -10.35 -8.62
N SER A 311 -4.39 -9.36 -9.51
CA SER A 311 -3.77 -9.36 -10.83
C SER A 311 -2.23 -9.47 -10.75
N ALA A 312 -1.59 -8.71 -9.87
CA ALA A 312 -0.14 -8.77 -9.70
C ALA A 312 0.33 -10.15 -9.19
N LEU A 313 -0.37 -10.73 -8.21
CA LEU A 313 -0.04 -12.04 -7.66
C LEU A 313 -0.24 -13.17 -8.67
N ARG A 314 -1.29 -13.09 -9.50
CA ARG A 314 -1.52 -14.07 -10.58
C ARG A 314 -0.45 -14.04 -11.66
N GLY A 315 0.23 -12.91 -11.85
CA GLY A 315 1.42 -12.82 -12.71
C GLY A 315 2.62 -13.65 -12.23
N PHE A 316 2.60 -14.09 -10.97
CA PHE A 316 3.59 -15.00 -10.37
C PHE A 316 3.02 -16.42 -10.15
N ASP A 317 1.95 -16.77 -10.85
CA ASP A 317 1.22 -18.02 -10.64
C ASP A 317 0.66 -18.25 -9.22
N LEU A 318 0.42 -17.16 -8.48
CA LEU A 318 -0.18 -17.19 -7.14
C LEU A 318 -1.68 -16.89 -7.20
N LEU A 319 -2.41 -17.28 -6.15
CA LEU A 319 -3.88 -17.20 -6.13
C LEU A 319 -4.51 -17.96 -7.31
N GLN A 320 -3.80 -18.95 -7.83
CA GLN A 320 -4.27 -19.89 -8.82
C GLN A 320 -4.73 -21.20 -8.14
N ASP A 321 -5.28 -22.09 -8.95
CA ASP A 321 -5.79 -23.42 -8.59
C ASP A 321 -7.00 -23.46 -7.65
N GLU A 322 -7.75 -24.56 -7.72
CA GLU A 322 -8.95 -24.90 -6.95
C GLU A 322 -8.67 -25.10 -5.44
N THR A 323 -7.93 -24.19 -4.80
CA THR A 323 -7.80 -24.15 -3.34
C THR A 323 -9.14 -23.72 -2.77
N VAL A 324 -10.04 -24.70 -2.70
CA VAL A 324 -11.36 -24.60 -2.09
C VAL A 324 -11.19 -25.08 -0.66
N HIS A 325 -11.03 -24.12 0.25
CA HIS A 325 -11.18 -24.43 1.67
C HIS A 325 -12.65 -24.69 1.96
N LYS A 326 -13.04 -25.96 1.94
CA LYS A 326 -14.43 -26.41 2.11
C LYS A 326 -15.05 -25.92 3.41
N LYS A 327 -16.38 -25.77 3.38
CA LYS A 327 -17.20 -25.45 4.55
C LYS A 327 -16.88 -26.41 5.71
N SER A 328 -16.64 -25.85 6.88
CA SER A 328 -16.43 -26.58 8.13
C SER A 328 -16.93 -25.76 9.32
N LYS A 329 -16.97 -26.34 10.52
CA LYS A 329 -17.34 -25.58 11.74
C LYS A 329 -16.45 -24.36 12.01
N LYS A 330 -15.18 -24.42 11.58
CA LYS A 330 -14.21 -23.33 11.76
C LYS A 330 -14.15 -22.37 10.57
N ARG A 331 -14.74 -22.76 9.44
CA ARG A 331 -14.78 -22.02 8.19
C ARG A 331 -16.17 -22.17 7.58
N PRO A 332 -17.15 -21.38 8.05
CA PRO A 332 -18.55 -21.59 7.70
C PRO A 332 -18.84 -21.37 6.22
N PHE A 333 -18.04 -20.53 5.53
CA PHE A 333 -18.16 -20.23 4.11
C PHE A 333 -16.92 -20.70 3.32
N PRO A 334 -17.05 -21.28 2.11
CA PRO A 334 -15.90 -21.73 1.36
C PRO A 334 -15.06 -20.55 0.91
N PHE A 335 -13.74 -20.70 1.00
CA PHE A 335 -12.82 -19.75 0.37
C PHE A 335 -12.21 -20.43 -0.85
N THR A 336 -12.34 -19.78 -2.00
CA THR A 336 -11.69 -20.19 -3.25
C THR A 336 -10.73 -19.09 -3.67
N ALA A 337 -9.43 -19.41 -3.74
CA ALA A 337 -8.39 -18.42 -4.02
C ALA A 337 -8.56 -17.74 -5.39
N GLU A 338 -8.91 -18.53 -6.42
CA GLU A 338 -9.09 -18.03 -7.79
C GLU A 338 -10.21 -16.99 -7.92
N LYS A 339 -11.20 -17.02 -7.03
CA LYS A 339 -12.37 -16.13 -7.00
C LYS A 339 -12.20 -14.91 -6.09
N PHE A 340 -10.99 -14.68 -5.56
CA PHE A 340 -10.75 -13.65 -4.55
C PHE A 340 -11.23 -12.25 -4.98
N ASP A 341 -10.85 -11.79 -6.16
CA ASP A 341 -11.26 -10.50 -6.72
C ASP A 341 -12.74 -10.46 -7.11
N SER A 342 -13.31 -11.57 -7.58
CA SER A 342 -14.76 -11.71 -7.77
C SER A 342 -15.53 -11.51 -6.46
N TYR A 343 -15.05 -12.05 -5.33
CA TYR A 343 -15.64 -11.77 -4.01
C TYR A 343 -15.53 -10.29 -3.62
N VAL A 344 -14.38 -9.65 -3.86
CA VAL A 344 -14.21 -8.20 -3.59
C VAL A 344 -15.19 -7.38 -4.43
N ALA A 345 -15.32 -7.67 -5.72
CA ALA A 345 -16.25 -7.03 -6.62
C ALA A 345 -17.72 -7.25 -6.19
N ALA A 346 -18.07 -8.45 -5.74
CA ALA A 346 -19.39 -8.75 -5.22
C ALA A 346 -19.71 -7.93 -3.96
N TYR A 347 -18.76 -7.77 -3.02
CA TYR A 347 -18.95 -6.88 -1.86
C TYR A 347 -19.17 -5.43 -2.31
N ALA A 348 -18.40 -4.94 -3.28
CA ALA A 348 -18.54 -3.58 -3.78
C ALA A 348 -19.92 -3.37 -4.42
N LYS A 349 -20.36 -4.32 -5.26
CA LYS A 349 -21.68 -4.31 -5.89
C LYS A 349 -22.81 -4.35 -4.85
N LYS A 350 -22.76 -5.29 -3.90
CA LYS A 350 -23.77 -5.47 -2.83
C LYS A 350 -24.02 -4.17 -2.05
N HIS A 351 -22.96 -3.39 -1.81
CA HIS A 351 -23.01 -2.19 -0.96
C HIS A 351 -22.96 -0.87 -1.74
N GLY A 352 -23.07 -0.93 -3.07
CA GLY A 352 -23.06 0.26 -3.93
C GLY A 352 -21.75 1.08 -3.87
N ILE A 353 -20.62 0.42 -3.62
CA ILE A 353 -19.31 1.06 -3.49
C ILE A 353 -18.71 1.25 -4.89
N THR A 354 -18.42 2.50 -5.25
CA THR A 354 -17.73 2.83 -6.50
C THR A 354 -16.22 2.59 -6.38
N LEU A 355 -15.68 1.68 -7.20
CA LEU A 355 -14.25 1.39 -7.27
C LEU A 355 -13.48 2.51 -7.97
N LYS A 356 -12.31 2.92 -7.47
CA LYS A 356 -11.53 4.02 -8.05
C LYS A 356 -10.06 4.00 -7.65
N GLY A 357 -9.25 4.88 -8.23
CA GLY A 357 -7.92 5.22 -7.71
C GLY A 357 -6.77 4.32 -8.17
N VAL A 358 -7.04 3.36 -9.05
CA VAL A 358 -6.08 2.39 -9.59
C VAL A 358 -5.97 2.52 -11.11
N PRO A 359 -4.76 2.48 -11.70
CA PRO A 359 -4.61 2.49 -13.15
C PRO A 359 -5.03 1.15 -13.78
N GLY A 360 -5.74 1.20 -14.92
CA GLY A 360 -6.21 0.01 -15.63
C GLY A 360 -7.35 -0.71 -14.92
N LEU A 361 -8.15 0.02 -14.13
CA LEU A 361 -9.25 -0.56 -13.36
C LEU A 361 -10.35 -1.14 -14.25
N LYS A 362 -10.62 -0.50 -15.38
CA LYS A 362 -11.52 -1.02 -16.40
C LYS A 362 -11.14 -2.45 -16.82
N ASP A 363 -9.88 -2.65 -17.19
CA ASP A 363 -9.39 -3.94 -17.69
C ASP A 363 -9.45 -5.01 -16.58
N LEU A 364 -9.18 -4.64 -15.32
CA LEU A 364 -9.36 -5.51 -14.17
C LEU A 364 -10.83 -5.95 -13.98
N ILE A 365 -11.78 -5.05 -14.17
CA ILE A 365 -13.21 -5.34 -14.00
C ILE A 365 -13.74 -6.18 -15.16
N GLU A 366 -13.32 -5.89 -16.40
CA GLU A 366 -13.70 -6.67 -17.58
C GLU A 366 -13.12 -8.09 -17.55
N GLY A 367 -12.02 -8.30 -16.82
CA GLY A 367 -11.40 -9.61 -16.59
C GLY A 367 -12.04 -10.44 -15.46
N LEU A 368 -13.02 -9.91 -14.74
CA LEU A 368 -13.72 -10.67 -13.69
C LEU A 368 -14.69 -11.70 -14.29
N ASP A 369 -14.92 -12.78 -13.55
CA ASP A 369 -16.00 -13.70 -13.86
C ASP A 369 -17.34 -12.96 -13.78
N ASN A 370 -18.15 -13.08 -14.84
CA ASN A 370 -19.47 -12.46 -14.91
C ASN A 370 -20.53 -13.17 -14.02
N GLU A 371 -20.13 -14.19 -13.27
CA GLU A 371 -21.00 -14.90 -12.35
C GLU A 371 -21.18 -14.10 -11.05
N GLU A 372 -22.42 -14.08 -10.56
CA GLU A 372 -22.70 -13.44 -9.28
C GLU A 372 -22.21 -14.33 -8.14
N GLU A 373 -21.16 -13.90 -7.46
CA GLU A 373 -20.62 -14.63 -6.31
C GLU A 373 -21.54 -14.51 -5.10
N GLU A 374 -21.87 -15.66 -4.50
CA GLU A 374 -22.51 -15.71 -3.20
C GLU A 374 -21.54 -15.17 -2.14
N LEU A 375 -22.05 -14.31 -1.25
CA LEU A 375 -21.28 -13.77 -0.14
C LEU A 375 -21.81 -14.31 1.19
N PRO A 376 -20.94 -14.54 2.18
CA PRO A 376 -21.40 -14.92 3.50
C PRO A 376 -22.20 -13.79 4.15
N THR A 377 -23.06 -14.20 5.09
CA THR A 377 -23.86 -13.33 5.95
C THR A 377 -23.56 -13.66 7.41
N ALA A 378 -23.65 -12.67 8.29
CA ALA A 378 -23.43 -12.89 9.72
C ALA A 378 -24.46 -13.85 10.33
N GLU A 379 -25.69 -13.81 9.82
CA GLU A 379 -26.81 -14.63 10.28
C GLU A 379 -26.59 -16.13 10.02
N GLU A 380 -26.06 -16.48 8.84
CA GLU A 380 -25.89 -17.87 8.43
C GLU A 380 -24.49 -18.41 8.76
N HIS A 381 -23.48 -17.54 8.72
CA HIS A 381 -22.08 -17.92 8.73
C HIS A 381 -21.30 -17.39 9.96
N GLY A 382 -21.93 -16.60 10.83
CA GLY A 382 -21.31 -16.09 12.07
C GLY A 382 -20.30 -14.97 11.86
N GLU A 383 -19.49 -14.69 12.90
CA GLU A 383 -18.59 -13.52 12.91
C GLU A 383 -17.31 -13.70 12.07
N ASP A 384 -16.85 -14.95 11.89
CA ASP A 384 -15.65 -15.30 11.11
C ASP A 384 -16.03 -16.22 9.93
N PRO A 385 -16.81 -15.70 8.94
CA PRO A 385 -17.32 -16.54 7.86
C PRO A 385 -16.20 -17.08 6.95
N TRP A 386 -15.14 -16.29 6.75
CA TRP A 386 -14.00 -16.63 5.91
C TRP A 386 -12.94 -17.50 6.60
N GLY A 387 -13.08 -17.74 7.91
CA GLY A 387 -12.24 -18.64 8.69
C GLY A 387 -10.83 -18.11 8.96
N TRP A 388 -10.69 -16.81 9.22
CA TRP A 388 -9.42 -16.15 9.51
C TRP A 388 -8.63 -16.86 10.60
N ALA A 389 -9.28 -17.19 11.73
CA ALA A 389 -8.58 -17.78 12.86
C ALA A 389 -7.95 -19.13 12.49
N ASP A 390 -8.64 -19.93 11.68
CA ASP A 390 -8.17 -21.23 11.20
C ASP A 390 -7.10 -21.09 10.10
N ALA A 391 -7.26 -20.12 9.19
CA ALA A 391 -6.27 -19.78 8.17
C ALA A 391 -4.93 -19.36 8.80
N LEU A 392 -4.96 -18.42 9.76
CA LEU A 392 -3.76 -17.95 10.45
C LEU A 392 -3.12 -19.06 11.30
N ALA A 393 -3.93 -19.90 11.97
CA ALA A 393 -3.40 -21.03 12.75
C ALA A 393 -2.71 -22.06 11.85
N SER A 394 -3.26 -22.32 10.67
CA SER A 394 -2.68 -23.22 9.67
C SER A 394 -1.36 -22.67 9.12
N TYR A 395 -1.34 -21.37 8.75
CA TYR A 395 -0.14 -20.67 8.28
C TYR A 395 1.01 -20.69 9.30
N LYS A 396 0.70 -20.61 10.59
CA LYS A 396 1.69 -20.67 11.69
C LYS A 396 2.18 -22.09 11.98
N LYS A 397 1.55 -23.13 11.44
CA LYS A 397 1.82 -24.51 11.85
C LYS A 397 3.25 -24.92 11.45
N GLY A 398 4.03 -25.31 12.45
CA GLY A 398 5.40 -25.83 12.24
C GLY A 398 6.45 -24.76 11.92
N ARG A 399 6.10 -23.47 11.95
CA ARG A 399 7.01 -22.38 11.58
C ARG A 399 6.83 -21.13 12.45
N LYS A 400 7.91 -20.35 12.63
CA LYS A 400 7.85 -19.00 13.20
C LYS A 400 7.55 -18.03 12.05
N ILE A 401 6.64 -17.09 12.27
CA ILE A 401 6.32 -16.03 11.30
C ILE A 401 6.67 -14.65 11.88
N GLY A 402 7.04 -13.71 11.03
CA GLY A 402 7.37 -12.34 11.40
C GLY A 402 8.65 -12.20 12.22
N GLY A 403 8.81 -11.05 12.87
CA GLY A 403 9.99 -10.64 13.62
C GLY A 403 10.99 -9.84 12.78
N ASP A 404 12.25 -9.83 13.23
CA ASP A 404 13.35 -9.07 12.62
C ASP A 404 14.63 -9.89 12.41
N ASP A 405 14.50 -11.21 12.25
CA ASP A 405 15.65 -12.10 12.02
C ASP A 405 16.38 -11.79 10.70
N LEU A 406 15.71 -11.14 9.73
CA LEU A 406 16.28 -10.70 8.46
C LEU A 406 16.60 -9.19 8.44
N ASP A 407 16.24 -8.44 9.47
CA ASP A 407 16.69 -7.06 9.62
C ASP A 407 18.20 -7.07 9.89
N ILE A 408 18.99 -6.59 8.93
CA ILE A 408 20.46 -6.61 9.02
C ILE A 408 20.95 -5.76 10.20
N THR A 409 20.17 -4.76 10.64
CA THR A 409 20.51 -3.93 11.79
C THR A 409 20.36 -4.66 13.13
N SER A 410 19.55 -5.72 13.19
CA SER A 410 19.41 -6.58 14.38
C SER A 410 20.59 -7.55 14.55
N TRP A 411 21.38 -7.77 13.49
CA TRP A 411 22.45 -8.74 13.49
C TRP A 411 23.64 -8.34 14.37
N THR A 412 24.43 -9.33 14.77
CA THR A 412 25.71 -9.05 15.45
C THR A 412 26.71 -8.42 14.46
N PRO A 413 27.65 -7.59 14.94
CA PRO A 413 28.75 -7.08 14.12
C PRO A 413 29.54 -8.18 13.40
N ALA A 414 29.71 -9.34 14.05
CA ALA A 414 30.41 -10.48 13.47
C ALA A 414 29.66 -11.06 12.26
N LYS A 415 28.34 -11.25 12.38
CA LYS A 415 27.50 -11.74 11.29
C LYS A 415 27.49 -10.77 10.10
N ARG A 416 27.34 -9.47 10.34
CA ARG A 416 27.39 -8.49 9.22
C ARG A 416 28.75 -8.49 8.51
N LYS A 417 29.86 -8.49 9.26
CA LYS A 417 31.23 -8.56 8.69
C LYS A 417 31.46 -9.78 7.82
N GLN A 418 30.89 -10.92 8.20
CA GLN A 418 31.02 -12.17 7.44
C GLN A 418 30.48 -12.02 6.01
N HIS A 419 29.35 -11.33 5.86
CA HIS A 419 28.61 -11.15 4.62
C HIS A 419 28.99 -9.88 3.83
N ALA A 420 29.58 -8.89 4.48
CA ALA A 420 30.04 -7.67 3.81
C ALA A 420 31.16 -7.95 2.80
N PHE A 421 31.10 -7.29 1.63
CA PHE A 421 32.11 -7.48 0.57
C PHE A 421 33.52 -7.12 1.01
N ASN A 422 33.65 -6.05 1.81
CA ASN A 422 34.94 -5.56 2.31
C ASN A 422 35.37 -6.19 3.65
N LYS A 423 34.60 -7.17 4.17
CA LYS A 423 34.80 -7.83 5.48
C LYS A 423 34.84 -6.87 6.69
N LYS A 424 34.25 -5.67 6.54
CA LYS A 424 34.05 -4.70 7.63
C LYS A 424 32.56 -4.65 7.99
N ASP A 425 32.26 -4.16 9.19
CA ASP A 425 30.87 -3.96 9.59
C ASP A 425 30.33 -2.76 8.78
N PRO A 426 29.25 -2.92 7.98
CA PRO A 426 28.65 -1.82 7.24
C PRO A 426 27.98 -0.80 8.16
N LEU A 427 27.68 -1.16 9.42
CA LEU A 427 27.17 -0.22 10.41
C LEU A 427 28.31 0.31 11.28
N GLY A 428 28.56 1.62 11.16
CA GLY A 428 29.51 2.33 12.01
C GLY A 428 28.94 2.60 13.41
N LYS A 429 29.80 3.15 14.28
CA LYS A 429 29.41 3.48 15.66
C LYS A 429 28.25 4.48 15.69
N LYS A 430 28.26 5.47 14.79
CA LYS A 430 27.23 6.52 14.73
C LYS A 430 25.86 5.93 14.40
N GLU A 431 25.79 5.03 13.42
CA GLU A 431 24.57 4.36 12.99
C GLU A 431 24.01 3.47 14.10
N ILE A 432 24.87 2.67 14.75
CA ILE A 432 24.48 1.82 15.88
C ILE A 432 23.99 2.65 17.07
N ASP A 433 24.67 3.74 17.41
CA ASP A 433 24.26 4.63 18.50
C ASP A 433 22.92 5.31 18.17
N ALA A 434 22.68 5.69 16.91
CA ALA A 434 21.40 6.22 16.46
C ALA A 434 20.26 5.20 16.61
N ILE A 435 20.48 3.95 16.19
CA ILE A 435 19.49 2.87 16.35
C ILE A 435 19.20 2.60 17.83
N LYS A 436 20.23 2.57 18.69
CA LYS A 436 20.03 2.41 20.14
C LYS A 436 19.22 3.55 20.76
N ASN A 437 19.33 4.75 20.20
CA ASN A 437 18.58 5.93 20.63
C ASN A 437 17.19 6.05 19.99
N GLY A 438 16.70 5.02 19.31
CA GLY A 438 15.34 5.00 18.75
C GLY A 438 15.19 5.70 17.40
N MET A 439 16.30 6.05 16.71
CA MET A 439 16.20 6.68 15.39
C MET A 439 15.82 5.66 14.32
N VAL A 440 14.92 6.04 13.42
CA VAL A 440 14.56 5.28 12.23
C VAL A 440 15.68 5.40 11.19
N MET A 441 16.17 4.26 10.71
CA MET A 441 17.16 4.20 9.64
C MET A 441 16.44 4.19 8.29
N MET A 442 16.56 5.28 7.55
CA MET A 442 16.16 5.33 6.13
C MET A 442 17.44 5.26 5.29
N LEU A 443 17.49 4.30 4.38
CA LEU A 443 18.59 4.16 3.42
C LEU A 443 18.17 4.93 2.17
N GLY A 444 19.01 5.89 1.77
CA GLY A 444 18.73 6.86 0.71
C GLY A 444 19.49 6.59 -0.57
#